data_AF-A0A226DBX3-F1
#
_entry.id   AF-A0A226DBX3-F1
#
_cell.length_a   1.000
_cell.length_b   1.000
_cell.length_c   1.000
_cell.angle_alpha   90.00
_cell.angle_beta   90.00
_cell.angle_gamma   90.00
#
_symmetry.space_group_name_H-M   'P 1'
#
loop_
_entity.id
_entity.type
_entity.pdbx_description
1 polymer ?
#
loop_
_entity_poly.entity_id
_entity_poly.type
_entity_poly.pdbx_seq_one_letter_code
_entity_poly.pdbx_strand_id
1 'polypeptide(L)'
;MEPSSGVIPTSQLTIWDVFDQVEPEGEEILKTVKLAHVNNQEGFVVTTADETYAFTLEEPDDGSSEVVKTTRIPELCGVQVKEFAIGSINLAITEDGQVYSWCSNSDPDREQVQQLGRVSGEGIRSAGRPAPVTGSLTGQKVVQVAIPGEKGGHVVALTVSGEVYEWGPPSWVPRPMPRGSFGGKKIISVACRVDHNLALTEDGRLFEWGLGTFAPPHRSELCGPPVIKIVATNRTFWALTVNGNVHWWRARGSKMRDWTRISDLANVEDIVGCWIQDVLVVEARNKSFFGCHLAPIGWTIEPYFKNSIDKVLADLAQISYRTLGASMKAKQRTLGGDIANLWRTKENSDITFTVEGKTITAHKFILTCRSEYFAKMLSNEWKEGNGSEIVINDTVYAVFEAILFYIYHEEVKFAKDEYENIFDLMKLADSYCEITIRQECEKILIRNVSKENAFFLVRNAALANASDLERTVVKFILEKGLLSARSPPQELIDLVGMEAFQK
;
A
#
# COMPACT_ATOMS: atom_id res chain seq x y z
N MET A 1 -15.19 -11.95 6.46
CA MET A 1 -13.89 -11.95 7.19
C MET A 1 -12.94 -11.10 6.39
N GLU A 2 -12.46 -9.99 6.96
CA GLU A 2 -11.38 -9.22 6.34
C GLU A 2 -10.13 -10.11 6.26
N PRO A 3 -9.30 -10.01 5.20
CA PRO A 3 -8.04 -10.74 5.14
C PRO A 3 -7.19 -10.37 6.36
N SER A 4 -6.61 -11.37 7.02
CA SER A 4 -5.69 -11.17 8.13
C SER A 4 -4.57 -10.21 7.71
N SER A 5 -4.29 -9.21 8.54
CA SER A 5 -3.25 -8.22 8.26
C SER A 5 -1.91 -8.94 8.04
N GLY A 6 -1.35 -8.85 6.83
CA GLY A 6 -0.07 -9.46 6.49
C GLY A 6 -0.12 -10.73 5.63
N VAL A 7 -1.30 -11.13 5.12
CA VAL A 7 -1.44 -12.23 4.15
C VAL A 7 -1.83 -11.70 2.77
N ILE A 8 -1.25 -12.27 1.72
CA ILE A 8 -1.65 -12.02 0.32
C ILE A 8 -2.98 -12.74 0.07
N PRO A 9 -4.03 -12.05 -0.38
CA PRO A 9 -5.29 -12.72 -0.72
C PRO A 9 -5.05 -13.81 -1.76
N THR A 10 -5.56 -15.02 -1.53
CA THR A 10 -5.38 -16.17 -2.43
C THR A 10 -5.81 -15.86 -3.87
N SER A 11 -6.83 -15.04 -4.06
CA SER A 11 -7.28 -14.57 -5.38
C SER A 11 -6.27 -13.68 -6.15
N GLN A 12 -5.20 -13.24 -5.50
CA GLN A 12 -4.06 -12.56 -6.13
C GLN A 12 -2.89 -13.52 -6.41
N LEU A 13 -2.89 -14.71 -5.80
CA LEU A 13 -1.90 -15.76 -6.04
C LEU A 13 -2.38 -16.68 -7.18
N THR A 14 -3.65 -17.10 -7.17
CA THR A 14 -4.24 -18.00 -8.18
C THR A 14 -4.50 -17.34 -9.54
N ILE A 15 -3.97 -16.13 -9.77
CA ILE A 15 -3.89 -15.54 -11.12
C ILE A 15 -2.71 -16.11 -11.92
N TRP A 16 -1.81 -16.83 -11.24
CA TRP A 16 -0.63 -17.48 -11.78
C TRP A 16 -0.85 -18.99 -11.78
N ASP A 17 -0.57 -19.62 -12.91
CA ASP A 17 -0.86 -21.05 -13.12
C ASP A 17 -0.11 -21.95 -12.12
N VAL A 18 1.12 -21.59 -11.72
CA VAL A 18 1.91 -22.35 -10.73
C VAL A 18 1.31 -22.33 -9.30
N PHE A 19 0.35 -21.44 -9.04
CA PHE A 19 -0.42 -21.42 -7.79
C PHE A 19 -1.88 -21.82 -8.02
N ASP A 20 -2.26 -22.16 -9.25
CA ASP A 20 -3.57 -22.71 -9.58
C ASP A 20 -3.53 -24.25 -9.50
N GLN A 21 -4.64 -24.85 -9.09
CA GLN A 21 -4.80 -26.32 -9.04
C GLN A 21 -3.68 -27.08 -8.28
N VAL A 22 -3.17 -26.48 -7.20
CA VAL A 22 -2.19 -27.11 -6.30
C VAL A 22 -2.83 -28.19 -5.44
N GLU A 23 -2.02 -29.12 -4.94
CA GLU A 23 -2.47 -30.16 -4.00
C GLU A 23 -3.02 -29.57 -2.68
N PRO A 24 -3.84 -30.31 -1.91
CA PRO A 24 -4.49 -29.78 -0.70
C PRO A 24 -3.53 -29.17 0.33
N GLU A 25 -2.32 -29.70 0.45
CA GLU A 25 -1.28 -29.13 1.32
C GLU A 25 -0.80 -27.76 0.80
N GLY A 26 -0.61 -27.64 -0.51
CA GLY A 26 -0.28 -26.38 -1.19
C GLY A 26 -1.36 -25.31 -0.98
N GLU A 27 -2.65 -25.68 -1.05
CA GLU A 27 -3.76 -24.74 -0.80
C GLU A 27 -3.73 -24.15 0.62
N GLU A 28 -3.43 -24.98 1.63
CA GLU A 28 -3.31 -24.52 3.01
C GLU A 28 -2.10 -23.60 3.20
N ILE A 29 -0.98 -23.89 2.52
CA ILE A 29 0.20 -23.02 2.52
C ILE A 29 -0.16 -21.65 1.94
N LEU A 30 -0.81 -21.59 0.76
CA LEU A 30 -1.18 -20.36 0.06
C LEU A 30 -2.06 -19.42 0.90
N LYS A 31 -2.87 -19.95 1.83
CA LYS A 31 -3.70 -19.15 2.77
C LYS A 31 -2.89 -18.39 3.82
N THR A 32 -1.60 -18.69 3.98
CA THR A 32 -0.74 -18.09 5.00
C THR A 32 0.39 -17.26 4.42
N VAL A 33 0.43 -17.08 3.09
CA VAL A 33 1.53 -16.45 2.37
C VAL A 33 1.59 -14.94 2.62
N LYS A 34 2.76 -14.44 3.01
CA LYS A 34 3.07 -13.00 3.13
C LYS A 34 3.96 -12.48 2.00
N LEU A 35 4.69 -13.37 1.32
CA LEU A 35 5.56 -13.06 0.20
C LEU A 35 5.39 -14.14 -0.86
N ALA A 36 5.21 -13.78 -2.12
CA ALA A 36 5.24 -14.72 -3.23
C ALA A 36 6.10 -14.14 -4.35
N HIS A 37 6.94 -14.94 -4.97
CA HIS A 37 7.61 -14.63 -6.22
C HIS A 37 7.27 -15.72 -7.20
N VAL A 38 6.93 -15.36 -8.43
CA VAL A 38 6.41 -16.30 -9.41
C VAL A 38 7.08 -16.10 -10.76
N ASN A 39 7.18 -17.17 -11.53
CA ASN A 39 7.49 -17.19 -12.95
C ASN A 39 6.59 -18.24 -13.64
N ASN A 40 6.87 -18.56 -14.91
CA ASN A 40 6.05 -19.49 -15.70
C ASN A 40 6.13 -20.97 -15.29
N GLN A 41 7.19 -21.39 -14.59
CA GLN A 41 7.44 -22.78 -14.22
C GLN A 41 7.58 -22.98 -12.70
N GLU A 42 7.85 -21.91 -11.96
CA GLU A 42 8.17 -21.95 -10.55
C GLU A 42 7.61 -20.75 -9.79
N GLY A 43 7.19 -20.99 -8.55
CA GLY A 43 6.79 -19.97 -7.61
C GLY A 43 7.40 -20.22 -6.24
N PHE A 44 8.02 -19.21 -5.64
CA PHE A 44 8.54 -19.25 -4.28
C PHE A 44 7.63 -18.44 -3.36
N VAL A 45 7.23 -19.01 -2.23
CA VAL A 45 6.40 -18.30 -1.24
C VAL A 45 7.02 -18.33 0.14
N VAL A 46 6.76 -17.30 0.93
CA VAL A 46 7.09 -17.21 2.34
C VAL A 46 5.80 -17.05 3.12
N THR A 47 5.58 -17.90 4.10
CA THR A 47 4.41 -17.85 4.99
C THR A 47 4.59 -16.80 6.08
N THR A 48 3.50 -16.46 6.76
CA THR A 48 3.51 -15.60 7.96
C THR A 48 4.34 -16.17 9.10
N ALA A 49 4.62 -17.48 9.10
CA ALA A 49 5.54 -18.15 10.03
C ALA A 49 7.01 -18.14 9.58
N ASP A 50 7.35 -17.38 8.52
CA ASP A 50 8.70 -17.35 7.92
C ASP A 50 9.16 -18.71 7.36
N GLU A 51 8.22 -19.55 6.92
CA GLU A 51 8.55 -20.79 6.20
C GLU A 51 8.52 -20.55 4.69
N THR A 52 9.52 -21.11 4.00
CA THR A 52 9.70 -20.91 2.55
C THR A 52 9.39 -22.21 1.79
N TYR A 53 8.60 -22.08 0.72
CA TYR A 53 8.20 -23.19 -0.15
C TYR A 53 8.39 -22.81 -1.62
N ALA A 54 8.75 -23.79 -2.45
CA ALA A 54 8.69 -23.73 -3.90
C ALA A 54 7.47 -24.51 -4.40
N PHE A 55 6.82 -23.97 -5.42
CA PHE A 55 5.78 -24.60 -6.23
C PHE A 55 6.40 -24.72 -7.62
N THR A 56 6.54 -25.93 -8.15
CA THR A 56 7.16 -26.16 -9.46
C THR A 56 6.19 -26.94 -10.34
N LEU A 57 5.96 -26.46 -11.56
CA LEU A 57 5.24 -27.20 -12.59
C LEU A 57 6.15 -28.32 -13.12
N GLU A 58 5.75 -29.57 -12.89
CA GLU A 58 6.42 -30.74 -13.45
C GLU A 58 5.56 -31.29 -14.61
N GLU A 59 6.17 -31.43 -15.80
CA GLU A 59 5.60 -32.20 -16.91
C GLU A 59 5.94 -33.69 -16.70
N PRO A 60 4.96 -34.56 -16.40
CA PRO A 60 5.23 -35.97 -16.19
C PRO A 60 5.60 -36.67 -17.51
N ASP A 61 6.58 -37.61 -17.43
CA ASP A 61 7.11 -38.37 -18.58
C ASP A 61 6.03 -39.16 -19.36
N ASP A 62 4.88 -39.42 -18.74
CA ASP A 62 3.76 -40.16 -19.32
C ASP A 62 2.80 -39.30 -20.17
N GLY A 63 3.05 -38.00 -20.26
CA GLY A 63 2.22 -37.06 -21.02
C GLY A 63 0.86 -36.76 -20.38
N SER A 64 0.69 -37.05 -19.09
CA SER A 64 -0.47 -36.60 -18.32
C SER A 64 -0.42 -35.09 -18.04
N SER A 65 -1.53 -34.52 -17.56
CA SER A 65 -1.64 -33.09 -17.27
C SER A 65 -0.57 -32.64 -16.25
N GLU A 66 -0.01 -31.46 -16.46
CA GLU A 66 0.97 -30.82 -15.57
C GLU A 66 0.49 -30.86 -14.10
N VAL A 67 1.39 -31.23 -13.20
CA VAL A 67 1.12 -31.22 -11.75
C VAL A 67 2.05 -30.23 -11.09
N VAL A 68 1.50 -29.39 -10.21
CA VAL A 68 2.30 -28.50 -9.38
C VAL A 68 2.78 -29.27 -8.14
N LYS A 69 4.09 -29.37 -7.99
CA LYS A 69 4.73 -29.96 -6.82
C LYS A 69 5.13 -28.90 -5.80
N THR A 70 4.69 -29.07 -4.57
CA THR A 70 5.10 -28.21 -3.46
C THR A 70 6.32 -28.80 -2.75
N THR A 71 7.39 -28.03 -2.63
CA THR A 71 8.63 -28.43 -1.96
C THR A 71 9.03 -27.41 -0.91
N ARG A 72 9.17 -27.82 0.35
CA ARG A 72 9.71 -26.97 1.42
C ARG A 72 11.19 -26.68 1.18
N ILE A 73 11.63 -25.46 1.49
CA ILE A 73 13.03 -25.02 1.38
C ILE A 73 13.59 -24.72 2.78
N PRO A 74 14.14 -25.73 3.49
CA PRO A 74 14.55 -25.58 4.89
C PRO A 74 15.60 -24.49 5.13
N GLU A 75 16.52 -24.30 4.18
CA GLU A 75 17.62 -23.33 4.28
C GLU A 75 17.14 -21.87 4.28
N LEU A 76 15.92 -21.63 3.80
CA LEU A 76 15.28 -20.30 3.78
C LEU A 76 14.14 -20.18 4.81
N CYS A 77 13.94 -21.18 5.68
CA CYS A 77 12.97 -21.07 6.77
C CYS A 77 13.58 -20.32 7.98
N GLY A 78 12.86 -19.35 8.53
CA GLY A 78 13.25 -18.58 9.71
C GLY A 78 14.31 -17.49 9.46
N VAL A 79 14.77 -17.32 8.22
CA VAL A 79 15.78 -16.30 7.85
C VAL A 79 15.18 -14.97 7.40
N GLN A 80 13.84 -14.83 7.47
CA GLN A 80 13.11 -13.61 7.13
C GLN A 80 13.41 -13.10 5.70
N VAL A 81 13.08 -13.92 4.70
CA VAL A 81 13.22 -13.53 3.30
C VAL A 81 12.30 -12.35 2.98
N LYS A 82 12.89 -11.31 2.40
CA LYS A 82 12.23 -10.06 1.99
C LYS A 82 11.92 -10.03 0.50
N GLU A 83 12.81 -10.56 -0.33
CA GLU A 83 12.70 -10.48 -1.78
C GLU A 83 13.35 -11.69 -2.44
N PHE A 84 12.79 -12.12 -3.56
CA PHE A 84 13.41 -13.09 -4.46
C PHE A 84 13.76 -12.40 -5.77
N ALA A 85 14.87 -12.81 -6.37
CA ALA A 85 15.21 -12.47 -7.74
C ALA A 85 15.63 -13.77 -8.45
N ILE A 86 14.85 -14.20 -9.43
CA ILE A 86 15.06 -15.46 -10.12
C ILE A 86 15.27 -15.16 -11.59
N GLY A 87 16.19 -15.85 -12.27
CA GLY A 87 16.26 -16.07 -13.72
C GLY A 87 17.21 -17.22 -14.04
N SER A 88 18.41 -16.96 -14.58
CA SER A 88 19.39 -18.05 -14.84
C SER A 88 19.80 -18.82 -13.58
N ILE A 89 19.73 -18.14 -12.42
CA ILE A 89 19.82 -18.68 -11.06
C ILE A 89 18.74 -18.01 -10.19
N ASN A 90 18.51 -18.55 -9.01
CA ASN A 90 17.67 -17.95 -7.98
C ASN A 90 18.51 -17.22 -6.94
N LEU A 91 17.98 -16.11 -6.44
CA LEU A 91 18.50 -15.35 -5.32
C LEU A 91 17.38 -15.02 -4.34
N ALA A 92 17.69 -15.02 -3.05
CA ALA A 92 16.83 -14.49 -1.99
C ALA A 92 17.60 -13.45 -1.18
N ILE A 93 16.96 -12.31 -0.88
CA ILE A 93 17.47 -11.28 0.03
C ILE A 93 16.66 -11.36 1.32
N THR A 94 17.34 -11.42 2.47
CA THR A 94 16.72 -11.38 3.80
C THR A 94 16.56 -9.94 4.30
N GLU A 95 15.71 -9.73 5.32
CA GLU A 95 15.49 -8.40 5.93
C GLU A 95 16.77 -7.77 6.50
N ASP A 96 17.71 -8.59 6.99
CA ASP A 96 19.01 -8.11 7.46
C ASP A 96 20.04 -7.87 6.34
N GLY A 97 19.69 -8.19 5.10
CA GLY A 97 20.45 -7.92 3.88
C GLY A 97 21.42 -9.01 3.45
N GLN A 98 21.27 -10.24 3.96
CA GLN A 98 22.02 -11.39 3.47
C GLN A 98 21.44 -11.89 2.14
N VAL A 99 22.31 -12.34 1.23
CA VAL A 99 21.92 -12.90 -0.07
C VAL A 99 22.17 -14.40 -0.07
N TYR A 100 21.14 -15.16 -0.40
CA TYR A 100 21.22 -16.59 -0.71
C TYR A 100 21.12 -16.78 -2.22
N SER A 101 21.83 -17.76 -2.77
CA SER A 101 21.74 -18.15 -4.19
C SER A 101 21.41 -19.63 -4.31
N TRP A 102 20.84 -20.11 -5.42
CA TRP A 102 20.74 -21.54 -5.80
C TRP A 102 20.29 -21.70 -7.26
N CYS A 103 20.40 -22.91 -7.81
CA CYS A 103 19.84 -23.29 -9.10
C CYS A 103 18.59 -24.14 -8.90
N SER A 104 17.57 -23.95 -9.74
CA SER A 104 16.40 -24.84 -9.76
C SER A 104 16.67 -26.17 -10.47
N ASN A 105 17.55 -26.15 -11.48
CA ASN A 105 17.85 -27.33 -12.29
C ASN A 105 18.60 -28.40 -11.46
N SER A 106 18.22 -29.66 -11.66
CA SER A 106 18.87 -30.82 -11.03
C SER A 106 20.29 -31.08 -11.56
N ASP A 107 20.60 -30.61 -12.78
CA ASP A 107 21.94 -30.69 -13.38
C ASP A 107 22.36 -29.32 -13.97
N PRO A 108 22.74 -28.34 -13.11
CA PRO A 108 23.11 -27.02 -13.56
C PRO A 108 24.48 -27.03 -14.24
N ASP A 109 24.65 -26.21 -15.26
CA ASP A 109 25.93 -26.09 -15.95
C ASP A 109 26.98 -25.37 -15.09
N ARG A 110 28.24 -25.44 -15.54
CA ARG A 110 29.37 -24.86 -14.80
C ARG A 110 29.25 -23.34 -14.64
N GLU A 111 28.68 -22.64 -15.61
CA GLU A 111 28.52 -21.20 -15.60
C GLU A 111 27.47 -20.78 -14.56
N GLN A 112 26.33 -21.47 -14.52
CA GLN A 112 25.28 -21.29 -13.51
C GLN A 112 25.82 -21.51 -12.09
N VAL A 113 26.58 -22.59 -11.87
CA VAL A 113 27.19 -22.88 -10.55
C VAL A 113 28.16 -21.76 -10.15
N GLN A 114 28.91 -21.20 -11.09
CA GLN A 114 29.81 -20.08 -10.83
C GLN A 114 29.06 -18.77 -10.59
N GLN A 115 27.93 -18.55 -11.26
CA GLN A 115 27.06 -17.39 -11.05
C GLN A 115 26.48 -17.33 -9.63
N LEU A 116 26.50 -18.42 -8.86
CA LEU A 116 26.06 -18.43 -7.45
C LEU A 116 26.89 -17.52 -6.53
N GLY A 117 28.09 -17.09 -6.95
CA GLY A 117 28.92 -16.15 -6.20
C GLY A 117 29.52 -16.74 -4.91
N ARG A 118 29.64 -18.07 -4.81
CA ARG A 118 30.16 -18.79 -3.64
C ARG A 118 31.67 -19.06 -3.81
N VAL A 119 32.51 -18.54 -2.92
CA VAL A 119 33.99 -18.64 -3.01
C VAL A 119 34.49 -20.04 -2.63
N SER A 120 33.79 -20.74 -1.75
CA SER A 120 34.23 -22.00 -1.13
C SER A 120 33.72 -23.24 -1.88
N GLY A 121 34.26 -23.53 -3.06
CA GLY A 121 34.35 -24.89 -3.64
C GLY A 121 33.10 -25.78 -3.65
N GLU A 122 31.91 -25.20 -3.53
CA GLU A 122 30.65 -25.89 -3.54
C GLU A 122 30.42 -26.44 -4.95
N GLY A 123 30.60 -27.75 -5.10
CA GLY A 123 30.47 -28.42 -6.37
C GLY A 123 29.02 -28.40 -6.87
N ILE A 124 28.81 -28.80 -8.12
CA ILE A 124 27.50 -28.91 -8.79
C ILE A 124 26.41 -29.53 -7.88
N ARG A 125 26.78 -30.47 -7.01
CA ARG A 125 25.87 -31.16 -6.07
C ARG A 125 25.20 -30.28 -5.01
N SER A 126 25.79 -29.14 -4.62
CA SER A 126 25.18 -28.22 -3.64
C SER A 126 24.56 -26.97 -4.30
N ALA A 127 24.66 -26.85 -5.63
CA ALA A 127 24.07 -25.75 -6.37
C ALA A 127 22.54 -25.69 -6.27
N GLY A 128 21.89 -26.85 -6.13
CA GLY A 128 20.44 -26.97 -5.96
C GLY A 128 19.90 -26.54 -4.59
N ARG A 129 20.77 -26.22 -3.62
CA ARG A 129 20.36 -25.81 -2.27
C ARG A 129 20.66 -24.33 -2.04
N PRO A 130 19.73 -23.55 -1.47
CA PRO A 130 20.01 -22.19 -1.06
C PRO A 130 21.17 -22.14 -0.07
N ALA A 131 22.17 -21.33 -0.38
CA ALA A 131 23.27 -21.05 0.53
C ALA A 131 23.71 -19.60 0.38
N PRO A 132 24.30 -19.00 1.44
CA PRO A 132 24.76 -17.62 1.40
C PRO A 132 25.80 -17.37 0.30
N VAL A 133 25.67 -16.24 -0.38
CA VAL A 133 26.71 -15.66 -1.23
C VAL A 133 27.88 -15.22 -0.33
N THR A 134 29.12 -15.56 -0.72
CA THR A 134 30.31 -15.38 0.12
C THR A 134 31.35 -14.47 -0.53
N GLY A 135 32.44 -14.19 0.19
CA GLY A 135 33.55 -13.37 -0.31
C GLY A 135 33.40 -11.91 0.12
N SER A 136 33.60 -10.97 -0.80
CA SER A 136 33.58 -9.53 -0.46
C SER A 136 32.20 -9.00 -0.06
N LEU A 137 31.14 -9.74 -0.36
CA LEU A 137 29.76 -9.43 0.01
C LEU A 137 29.41 -9.91 1.43
N THR A 138 30.25 -10.76 2.05
CA THR A 138 30.00 -11.27 3.41
C THR A 138 29.97 -10.12 4.42
N GLY A 139 28.89 -10.04 5.20
CA GLY A 139 28.66 -8.98 6.19
C GLY A 139 28.15 -7.65 5.61
N GLN A 140 27.98 -7.55 4.29
CA GLN A 140 27.36 -6.40 3.65
C GLN A 140 25.84 -6.52 3.67
N LYS A 141 25.14 -5.41 3.89
CA LYS A 141 23.67 -5.37 3.88
C LYS A 141 23.17 -5.03 2.48
N VAL A 142 22.82 -6.06 1.71
CA VAL A 142 22.27 -5.95 0.36
C VAL A 142 20.80 -5.55 0.43
N VAL A 143 20.39 -4.60 -0.43
CA VAL A 143 19.01 -4.09 -0.51
C VAL A 143 18.35 -4.34 -1.85
N GLN A 144 19.14 -4.63 -2.89
CA GLN A 144 18.65 -4.96 -4.22
C GLN A 144 19.67 -5.86 -4.91
N VAL A 145 19.18 -6.85 -5.68
CA VAL A 145 19.99 -7.57 -6.66
C VAL A 145 19.35 -7.43 -8.03
N ALA A 146 20.17 -7.43 -9.07
CA ALA A 146 19.76 -7.47 -10.45
C ALA A 146 20.56 -8.55 -11.15
N ILE A 147 19.84 -9.44 -11.83
CA ILE A 147 20.41 -10.50 -12.64
C ILE A 147 20.04 -10.22 -14.12
N PRO A 148 20.62 -10.91 -15.10
CA PRO A 148 20.06 -11.10 -16.43
C PRO A 148 19.13 -12.34 -16.48
N GLY A 149 18.19 -12.39 -17.44
CA GLY A 149 17.21 -13.47 -17.59
C GLY A 149 17.82 -14.84 -17.92
N GLU A 150 17.11 -15.70 -18.65
CA GLU A 150 17.52 -17.10 -18.92
C GLU A 150 18.89 -17.27 -19.63
N LYS A 151 19.48 -16.21 -20.18
CA LYS A 151 20.75 -16.26 -20.93
C LYS A 151 21.71 -15.20 -20.43
N GLY A 152 22.95 -15.62 -20.13
CA GLY A 152 24.04 -14.76 -19.66
C GLY A 152 24.25 -14.86 -18.15
N GLY A 153 25.49 -15.08 -17.72
CA GLY A 153 25.79 -15.26 -16.29
C GLY A 153 26.44 -14.03 -15.67
N HIS A 154 25.69 -13.17 -14.98
CA HIS A 154 26.25 -12.23 -14.01
C HIS A 154 25.21 -11.79 -12.99
N VAL A 155 25.65 -11.09 -11.96
CA VAL A 155 24.79 -10.53 -10.94
C VAL A 155 25.38 -9.19 -10.51
N VAL A 156 24.49 -8.22 -10.31
CA VAL A 156 24.82 -6.94 -9.68
C VAL A 156 24.04 -6.84 -8.39
N ALA A 157 24.73 -6.56 -7.28
CA ALA A 157 24.11 -6.35 -5.97
C ALA A 157 24.36 -4.92 -5.50
N LEU A 158 23.35 -4.33 -4.87
CA LEU A 158 23.40 -2.99 -4.27
C LEU A 158 23.24 -3.09 -2.77
N THR A 159 24.13 -2.44 -2.03
CA THR A 159 24.07 -2.37 -0.56
C THR A 159 23.35 -1.14 -0.05
N VAL A 160 22.92 -1.15 1.21
CA VAL A 160 22.32 0.01 1.90
C VAL A 160 23.24 1.24 1.94
N SER A 161 24.55 1.02 1.92
CA SER A 161 25.58 2.07 1.87
C SER A 161 25.67 2.72 0.48
N GLY A 162 25.03 2.13 -0.53
CA GLY A 162 25.09 2.54 -1.94
C GLY A 162 26.32 2.03 -2.70
N GLU A 163 26.98 0.99 -2.18
CA GLU A 163 28.05 0.29 -2.88
C GLU A 163 27.47 -0.78 -3.81
N VAL A 164 28.03 -0.86 -5.02
CA VAL A 164 27.65 -1.82 -6.05
C VAL A 164 28.68 -2.94 -6.08
N TYR A 165 28.20 -4.18 -6.09
CA TYR A 165 28.99 -5.38 -6.25
C TYR A 165 28.61 -6.06 -7.55
N GLU A 166 29.58 -6.66 -8.23
CA GLU A 166 29.36 -7.40 -9.47
C GLU A 166 30.13 -8.72 -9.44
N TRP A 167 29.54 -9.76 -10.02
CA TRP A 167 30.23 -10.99 -10.40
C TRP A 167 29.62 -11.61 -11.65
N GLY A 168 30.47 -12.24 -12.46
CA GLY A 168 30.18 -12.69 -13.82
C GLY A 168 31.47 -12.65 -14.66
N PRO A 169 31.47 -13.08 -15.93
CA PRO A 169 32.66 -13.08 -16.77
C PRO A 169 33.37 -11.72 -16.72
N PRO A 170 34.67 -11.68 -16.40
CA PRO A 170 35.60 -12.81 -16.24
C PRO A 170 35.75 -13.38 -14.81
N SER A 171 35.14 -12.76 -13.80
CA SER A 171 35.31 -13.08 -12.38
C SER A 171 33.99 -13.39 -11.69
N TRP A 172 33.79 -14.66 -11.35
CA TRP A 172 32.61 -15.21 -10.68
C TRP A 172 32.54 -14.98 -9.16
N VAL A 173 33.51 -14.27 -8.60
CA VAL A 173 33.53 -13.88 -7.18
C VAL A 173 32.98 -12.46 -7.06
N PRO A 174 32.04 -12.18 -6.13
CA PRO A 174 31.56 -10.83 -5.86
C PRO A 174 32.71 -9.86 -5.63
N ARG A 175 32.70 -8.72 -6.35
CA ARG A 175 33.69 -7.64 -6.19
C ARG A 175 33.02 -6.28 -6.07
N PRO A 176 33.46 -5.42 -5.14
CA PRO A 176 32.96 -4.06 -5.06
C PRO A 176 33.46 -3.24 -6.24
N MET A 177 32.57 -2.46 -6.84
CA MET A 177 32.91 -1.45 -7.83
C MET A 177 33.34 -0.15 -7.13
N PRO A 178 34.45 0.48 -7.53
CA PRO A 178 34.90 1.73 -6.90
C PRO A 178 33.84 2.83 -6.99
N ARG A 179 33.53 3.49 -5.87
CA ARG A 179 32.60 4.64 -5.86
C ARG A 179 33.00 5.77 -6.82
N GLY A 180 34.30 5.94 -7.05
CA GLY A 180 34.83 6.90 -8.03
C GLY A 180 34.34 6.65 -9.47
N SER A 181 34.03 5.40 -9.81
CA SER A 181 33.48 5.03 -11.12
C SER A 181 32.07 5.59 -11.34
N PHE A 182 31.34 5.88 -10.27
CA PHE A 182 29.99 6.47 -10.29
C PHE A 182 30.01 7.97 -9.97
N GLY A 183 31.13 8.64 -10.22
CA GLY A 183 31.30 10.07 -9.90
C GLY A 183 31.27 10.38 -8.39
N GLY A 184 31.54 9.38 -7.54
CA GLY A 184 31.56 9.54 -6.09
C GLY A 184 30.18 9.66 -5.43
N LYS A 185 29.11 9.35 -6.15
CA LYS A 185 27.72 9.43 -5.65
C LYS A 185 27.22 8.10 -5.11
N LYS A 186 26.26 8.17 -4.19
CA LYS A 186 25.56 6.99 -3.68
C LYS A 186 24.66 6.40 -4.76
N ILE A 187 24.74 5.08 -4.99
CA ILE A 187 23.80 4.36 -5.84
C ILE A 187 22.54 4.01 -5.04
N ILE A 188 21.37 4.20 -5.65
CA ILE A 188 20.06 3.94 -5.05
C ILE A 188 19.25 2.87 -5.78
N SER A 189 19.62 2.53 -7.02
CA SER A 189 19.02 1.41 -7.74
C SER A 189 19.98 0.86 -8.79
N VAL A 190 19.88 -0.44 -9.05
CA VAL A 190 20.58 -1.15 -10.13
C VAL A 190 19.58 -1.90 -11.01
N ALA A 191 19.93 -2.08 -12.28
CA ALA A 191 19.18 -2.90 -13.22
C ALA A 191 20.16 -3.62 -14.17
N CYS A 192 19.80 -4.82 -14.63
CA CYS A 192 20.68 -5.66 -15.44
C CYS A 192 19.95 -6.22 -16.66
N ARG A 193 20.72 -6.37 -17.72
CA ARG A 193 20.38 -7.10 -18.95
C ARG A 193 21.52 -8.05 -19.28
N VAL A 194 21.31 -8.96 -20.23
CA VAL A 194 22.31 -9.95 -20.68
C VAL A 194 23.68 -9.34 -21.00
N ASP A 195 23.71 -8.14 -21.57
CA ASP A 195 24.93 -7.52 -22.10
C ASP A 195 25.34 -6.21 -21.42
N HIS A 196 24.44 -5.60 -20.63
CA HIS A 196 24.64 -4.26 -20.06
C HIS A 196 24.03 -4.15 -18.66
N ASN A 197 24.62 -3.28 -17.87
CA ASN A 197 24.21 -2.93 -16.52
C ASN A 197 23.91 -1.43 -16.43
N LEU A 198 23.04 -1.08 -15.49
CA LEU A 198 22.63 0.28 -15.22
C LEU A 198 22.57 0.53 -13.72
N ALA A 199 23.05 1.70 -13.29
CA ALA A 199 22.95 2.20 -11.93
C ALA A 199 22.36 3.61 -11.91
N LEU A 200 21.48 3.84 -10.94
CA LEU A 200 20.88 5.14 -10.64
C LEU A 200 21.49 5.70 -9.36
N THR A 201 21.94 6.94 -9.43
CA THR A 201 22.47 7.69 -8.28
C THR A 201 21.39 8.48 -7.54
N GLU A 202 21.67 8.85 -6.29
CA GLU A 202 20.79 9.67 -5.45
C GLU A 202 20.44 11.05 -6.04
N ASP A 203 21.28 11.60 -6.92
CA ASP A 203 21.03 12.88 -7.62
C ASP A 203 20.36 12.69 -8.99
N GLY A 204 19.89 11.48 -9.27
CA GLY A 204 19.10 11.14 -10.45
C GLY A 204 19.91 11.00 -11.73
N ARG A 205 21.22 10.75 -11.63
CA ARG A 205 22.10 10.46 -12.78
C ARG A 205 22.22 8.97 -13.00
N LEU A 206 22.42 8.61 -14.27
CA LEU A 206 22.55 7.23 -14.70
C LEU A 206 23.99 6.90 -15.10
N PHE A 207 24.42 5.71 -14.71
CA PHE A 207 25.69 5.12 -15.08
C PHE A 207 25.48 3.74 -15.66
N GLU A 208 26.24 3.40 -16.69
CA GLU A 208 26.08 2.17 -17.45
C GLU A 208 27.44 1.56 -17.76
N TRP A 209 27.48 0.22 -17.83
CA TRP A 209 28.67 -0.54 -18.21
C TRP A 209 28.27 -1.86 -18.87
N GLY A 210 29.13 -2.37 -19.74
CA GLY A 210 28.92 -3.65 -20.41
C GLY A 210 29.56 -4.79 -19.63
N LEU A 211 28.89 -5.96 -19.63
CA LEU A 211 29.43 -7.18 -19.02
C LEU A 211 30.77 -7.58 -19.67
N GLY A 212 31.76 -7.96 -18.86
CA GLY A 212 33.04 -8.49 -19.36
C GLY A 212 33.93 -7.50 -20.12
N THR A 213 33.53 -6.22 -20.20
CA THR A 213 34.28 -5.21 -20.96
C THR A 213 35.48 -4.62 -20.21
N PHE A 214 35.62 -4.90 -18.90
CA PHE A 214 36.54 -4.24 -17.96
C PHE A 214 36.45 -2.70 -17.93
N ALA A 215 35.55 -2.11 -18.71
CA ALA A 215 35.40 -0.68 -18.80
C ALA A 215 34.70 -0.17 -17.53
N PRO A 216 35.18 0.96 -16.95
CA PRO A 216 34.47 1.55 -15.84
C PRO A 216 33.09 2.04 -16.27
N PRO A 217 32.11 2.07 -15.36
CA PRO A 217 30.84 2.73 -15.56
C PRO A 217 31.00 4.11 -16.18
N HIS A 218 30.28 4.35 -17.27
CA HIS A 218 30.23 5.64 -17.91
C HIS A 218 28.90 6.32 -17.61
N ARG A 219 28.94 7.64 -17.43
CA ARG A 219 27.73 8.43 -17.24
C ARG A 219 26.93 8.45 -18.54
N SER A 220 25.63 8.19 -18.46
CA SER A 220 24.73 8.33 -19.60
C SER A 220 24.25 9.78 -19.74
N GLU A 221 24.23 10.29 -20.96
CA GLU A 221 23.80 11.66 -21.28
C GLU A 221 22.29 11.71 -21.53
N LEU A 222 21.49 11.45 -20.49
CA LEU A 222 20.06 11.79 -20.55
C LEU A 222 19.91 13.30 -20.37
N CYS A 223 19.64 14.02 -21.47
CA CYS A 223 19.29 15.44 -21.42
C CYS A 223 17.87 15.61 -20.83
N GLY A 224 17.76 15.83 -19.52
CA GLY A 224 16.45 16.01 -18.90
C GLY A 224 16.45 16.17 -17.38
N PRO A 225 15.25 16.13 -16.77
CA PRO A 225 15.07 16.14 -15.32
C PRO A 225 15.70 14.90 -14.65
N PRO A 226 16.05 14.96 -13.36
CA PRO A 226 16.58 13.83 -12.61
C PRO A 226 15.70 12.56 -12.73
N VAL A 227 16.34 11.40 -12.84
CA VAL A 227 15.69 10.08 -12.85
C VAL A 227 15.40 9.64 -11.42
N ILE A 228 14.23 9.04 -11.19
CA ILE A 228 13.78 8.54 -9.89
C ILE A 228 13.62 7.02 -9.86
N LYS A 229 13.43 6.37 -11.01
CA LYS A 229 13.30 4.91 -11.10
C LYS A 229 13.88 4.40 -12.39
N ILE A 230 14.55 3.25 -12.33
CA ILE A 230 15.04 2.51 -13.49
C ILE A 230 14.47 1.10 -13.52
N VAL A 231 14.27 0.57 -14.71
CA VAL A 231 13.73 -0.78 -14.94
C VAL A 231 14.44 -1.38 -16.16
N ALA A 232 14.76 -2.68 -16.10
CA ALA A 232 15.22 -3.45 -17.25
C ALA A 232 14.10 -4.34 -17.79
N THR A 233 14.02 -4.44 -19.12
CA THR A 233 13.31 -5.49 -19.84
C THR A 233 14.33 -6.37 -20.58
N ASN A 234 13.89 -7.40 -21.30
CA ASN A 234 14.80 -8.29 -22.05
C ASN A 234 15.76 -7.52 -22.96
N ARG A 235 15.22 -6.65 -23.80
CA ARG A 235 16.00 -5.93 -24.83
C ARG A 235 16.09 -4.43 -24.57
N THR A 236 15.45 -3.90 -23.54
CA THR A 236 15.42 -2.46 -23.29
C THR A 236 15.60 -2.13 -21.83
N PHE A 237 15.93 -0.89 -21.56
CA PHE A 237 15.83 -0.34 -20.23
C PHE A 237 14.94 0.89 -20.28
N TRP A 238 14.51 1.29 -19.10
CA TRP A 238 13.51 2.32 -18.88
C TRP A 238 13.88 3.19 -17.68
N ALA A 239 13.53 4.47 -17.78
CA ALA A 239 13.78 5.46 -16.76
C ALA A 239 12.55 6.36 -16.58
N LEU A 240 12.13 6.53 -15.33
CA LEU A 240 11.11 7.49 -14.92
C LEU A 240 11.78 8.71 -14.30
N THR A 241 11.40 9.90 -14.75
CA THR A 241 11.94 11.17 -14.24
C THR A 241 11.02 11.78 -13.17
N VAL A 242 11.56 12.71 -12.36
CA VAL A 242 10.80 13.48 -11.35
C VAL A 242 9.55 14.18 -11.90
N ASN A 243 9.53 14.49 -13.20
CA ASN A 243 8.42 15.17 -13.85
C ASN A 243 7.37 14.19 -14.42
N GLY A 244 7.51 12.89 -14.16
CA GLY A 244 6.60 11.86 -14.66
C GLY A 244 6.78 11.56 -16.15
N ASN A 245 7.95 11.87 -16.73
CA ASN A 245 8.30 11.45 -18.09
C ASN A 245 8.98 10.09 -18.06
N VAL A 246 8.58 9.22 -18.98
CA VAL A 246 9.17 7.90 -19.19
C VAL A 246 10.07 7.93 -20.43
N HIS A 247 11.29 7.46 -20.24
CA HIS A 247 12.29 7.30 -21.29
C HIS A 247 12.65 5.82 -21.42
N TRP A 248 12.95 5.39 -22.63
CA TRP A 248 13.40 4.04 -22.91
C TRP A 248 14.56 4.05 -23.91
N TRP A 249 15.29 2.95 -23.93
CA TRP A 249 16.37 2.76 -24.89
C TRP A 249 16.69 1.28 -25.09
N ARG A 250 17.29 0.98 -26.24
CA ARG A 250 17.81 -0.34 -26.58
C ARG A 250 19.32 -0.28 -26.64
N ALA A 251 20.02 -1.01 -25.76
CA ALA A 251 21.47 -1.12 -25.88
C ALA A 251 21.82 -1.81 -27.21
N ARG A 252 22.63 -1.15 -28.04
CA ARG A 252 23.27 -1.72 -29.25
C ARG A 252 24.76 -1.38 -29.20
N GLY A 253 25.62 -2.38 -29.01
CA GLY A 253 27.07 -2.18 -28.95
C GLY A 253 27.54 -1.49 -27.66
N SER A 254 28.79 -1.02 -27.62
CA SER A 254 29.48 -0.55 -26.40
C SER A 254 29.18 0.88 -25.94
N LYS A 255 28.23 1.60 -26.57
CA LYS A 255 27.85 2.97 -26.19
C LYS A 255 26.37 3.24 -26.46
N MET A 256 25.63 3.72 -25.45
CA MET A 256 24.28 4.27 -25.62
C MET A 256 24.34 5.68 -26.25
N ARG A 257 23.51 5.95 -27.27
CA ARG A 257 23.43 7.28 -27.91
C ARG A 257 22.03 7.91 -27.98
N ASP A 258 20.95 7.14 -27.87
CA ASP A 258 19.61 7.66 -28.20
C ASP A 258 18.55 7.29 -27.14
N TRP A 259 18.42 8.13 -26.11
CA TRP A 259 17.30 8.06 -25.15
C TRP A 259 16.02 8.55 -25.82
N THR A 260 14.99 7.71 -25.87
CA THR A 260 13.70 8.07 -26.49
C THR A 260 12.65 8.31 -25.43
N ARG A 261 12.08 9.52 -25.40
CA ARG A 261 10.91 9.84 -24.56
C ARG A 261 9.66 9.25 -25.19
N ILE A 262 8.80 8.63 -24.39
CA ILE A 262 7.46 8.25 -24.82
C ILE A 262 6.53 9.45 -24.62
N SER A 263 6.15 10.09 -25.73
CA SER A 263 5.25 11.26 -25.71
C SER A 263 3.85 10.94 -25.23
N ASP A 264 3.41 9.71 -25.47
CA ASP A 264 2.02 9.28 -25.25
C ASP A 264 1.74 8.97 -23.77
N LEU A 265 2.79 8.93 -22.94
CA LEU A 265 2.70 8.76 -21.49
C LEU A 265 3.01 10.09 -20.80
N ALA A 266 2.05 10.58 -20.01
CA ALA A 266 2.20 11.80 -19.22
C ALA A 266 1.73 11.57 -17.77
N ASN A 267 2.32 12.31 -16.83
CA ASN A 267 1.99 12.24 -15.41
C ASN A 267 2.14 10.81 -14.82
N VAL A 268 3.20 10.12 -15.22
CA VAL A 268 3.51 8.79 -14.69
C VAL A 268 3.98 8.90 -13.24
N GLU A 269 3.40 8.06 -12.38
CA GLU A 269 3.73 7.94 -10.96
C GLU A 269 4.69 6.76 -10.74
N ASP A 270 4.47 5.65 -11.42
CA ASP A 270 5.34 4.48 -11.31
C ASP A 270 5.50 3.71 -12.63
N ILE A 271 6.63 3.01 -12.75
CA ILE A 271 6.92 2.07 -13.84
C ILE A 271 7.42 0.74 -13.26
N VAL A 272 6.95 -0.37 -13.82
CA VAL A 272 7.41 -1.72 -13.46
C VAL A 272 7.57 -2.51 -14.75
N GLY A 273 8.60 -3.32 -14.86
CA GLY A 273 8.85 -4.09 -16.07
C GLY A 273 9.20 -5.53 -15.76
N CYS A 274 9.02 -6.37 -16.77
CA CYS A 274 9.51 -7.73 -16.78
C CYS A 274 10.82 -7.75 -17.57
N TRP A 275 11.88 -8.20 -16.94
CA TRP A 275 13.22 -8.36 -17.48
C TRP A 275 13.40 -9.56 -18.47
N ILE A 276 12.45 -10.49 -18.58
CA ILE A 276 12.48 -11.60 -19.57
C ILE A 276 11.66 -11.33 -20.82
N GLN A 277 10.62 -10.51 -20.70
CA GLN A 277 9.85 -10.05 -21.85
C GLN A 277 10.18 -8.58 -22.12
N ASP A 278 9.65 -8.01 -23.20
CA ASP A 278 9.70 -6.55 -23.40
C ASP A 278 8.35 -5.95 -23.05
N VAL A 279 8.02 -6.07 -21.76
CA VAL A 279 6.77 -5.59 -21.17
C VAL A 279 7.11 -4.59 -20.08
N LEU A 280 6.47 -3.44 -20.14
CA LEU A 280 6.46 -2.44 -19.07
C LEU A 280 5.01 -2.13 -18.71
N VAL A 281 4.70 -2.04 -17.43
CA VAL A 281 3.44 -1.51 -16.93
C VAL A 281 3.69 -0.16 -16.29
N VAL A 282 2.81 0.77 -16.61
CA VAL A 282 2.89 2.17 -16.22
C VAL A 282 1.67 2.52 -15.39
N GLU A 283 1.89 3.13 -14.23
CA GLU A 283 0.84 3.70 -13.40
C GLU A 283 0.86 5.22 -13.53
N ALA A 284 -0.24 5.80 -14.00
CA ALA A 284 -0.42 7.24 -14.05
C ALA A 284 -1.00 7.78 -12.72
N ARG A 285 -0.76 9.06 -12.41
CA ARG A 285 -1.24 9.73 -11.18
C ARG A 285 -2.75 9.64 -10.94
N ASN A 286 -3.53 9.47 -12.00
CA ASN A 286 -4.99 9.30 -11.94
C ASN A 286 -5.42 7.83 -11.68
N LYS A 287 -4.47 6.95 -11.31
CA LYS A 287 -4.67 5.50 -11.12
C LYS A 287 -5.19 4.79 -12.38
N SER A 288 -4.83 5.31 -13.56
CA SER A 288 -4.94 4.57 -14.82
C SER A 288 -3.68 3.75 -15.07
N PHE A 289 -3.85 2.57 -15.63
CA PHE A 289 -2.75 1.63 -15.89
C PHE A 289 -2.59 1.41 -17.39
N PHE A 290 -1.35 1.32 -17.85
CA PHE A 290 -1.02 1.06 -19.25
C PHE A 290 -0.03 -0.09 -19.36
N GLY A 291 -0.30 -1.02 -20.25
CA GLY A 291 0.67 -2.02 -20.70
C GLY A 291 1.43 -1.47 -21.90
N CYS A 292 2.75 -1.62 -21.90
CA CYS A 292 3.63 -1.22 -22.99
C CYS A 292 4.39 -2.45 -23.49
N HIS A 293 4.28 -2.75 -24.79
CA HIS A 293 4.94 -3.90 -25.43
C HIS A 293 5.87 -3.48 -26.56
N LEU A 294 7.04 -4.11 -26.66
CA LEU A 294 7.96 -3.84 -27.76
C LEU A 294 7.50 -4.57 -29.03
N ALA A 295 6.85 -3.82 -29.91
CA ALA A 295 6.48 -4.25 -31.25
C ALA A 295 7.65 -4.09 -32.24
N PRO A 296 7.60 -4.71 -33.44
CA PRO A 296 8.66 -4.60 -34.45
C PRO A 296 9.00 -3.16 -34.89
N ILE A 297 8.03 -2.24 -34.82
CA ILE A 297 8.16 -0.84 -35.32
C ILE A 297 8.19 0.18 -34.15
N GLY A 298 8.18 -0.25 -32.90
CA GLY A 298 8.17 0.67 -31.74
C GLY A 298 7.46 0.06 -30.53
N TRP A 299 6.82 0.90 -29.72
CA TRP A 299 6.03 0.44 -28.59
C TRP A 299 4.54 0.54 -28.89
N THR A 300 3.79 -0.50 -28.54
CA THR A 300 2.33 -0.42 -28.43
C THR A 300 1.98 -0.12 -26.97
N ILE A 301 1.05 0.80 -26.77
CA ILE A 301 0.58 1.22 -25.45
C ILE A 301 -0.90 0.94 -25.38
N GLU A 302 -1.31 0.11 -24.44
CA GLU A 302 -2.69 -0.34 -24.30
C GLU A 302 -3.22 0.00 -22.90
N PRO A 303 -4.41 0.63 -22.78
CA PRO A 303 -5.00 0.96 -21.50
C PRO A 303 -5.58 -0.30 -20.82
N TYR A 304 -5.40 -0.39 -19.51
CA TYR A 304 -5.96 -1.45 -18.68
C TYR A 304 -6.95 -0.89 -17.66
N PHE A 305 -8.15 -1.47 -17.62
CA PHE A 305 -9.22 -1.09 -16.69
C PHE A 305 -9.14 -1.80 -15.34
N LYS A 306 -7.97 -2.33 -14.98
CA LYS A 306 -7.76 -3.03 -13.71
C LYS A 306 -7.25 -2.06 -12.64
N ASN A 307 -7.52 -2.37 -11.37
CA ASN A 307 -7.22 -1.47 -10.24
C ASN A 307 -5.83 -1.72 -9.59
N SER A 308 -4.94 -2.49 -10.21
CA SER A 308 -3.59 -2.75 -9.69
C SER A 308 -2.61 -3.11 -10.81
N ILE A 309 -1.37 -2.61 -10.68
CA ILE A 309 -0.22 -2.95 -11.52
C ILE A 309 0.02 -4.48 -11.54
N ASP A 310 -0.29 -5.18 -10.44
CA ASP A 310 -0.12 -6.64 -10.31
C ASP A 310 -1.01 -7.39 -11.28
N LYS A 311 -2.28 -6.99 -11.36
CA LYS A 311 -3.25 -7.69 -12.21
C LYS A 311 -3.04 -7.39 -13.69
N VAL A 312 -2.44 -6.24 -14.01
CA VAL A 312 -2.05 -5.89 -15.39
C VAL A 312 -0.83 -6.69 -15.79
N LEU A 313 0.19 -6.78 -14.92
CA LEU A 313 1.37 -7.60 -15.18
C LEU A 313 1.04 -9.08 -15.35
N ALA A 314 0.17 -9.65 -14.50
CA ALA A 314 -0.24 -11.04 -14.62
C ALA A 314 -0.89 -11.35 -15.98
N ASP A 315 -1.77 -10.48 -16.48
CA ASP A 315 -2.38 -10.65 -17.82
C ASP A 315 -1.34 -10.55 -18.94
N LEU A 316 -0.40 -9.62 -18.79
CA LEU A 316 0.57 -9.30 -19.84
C LEU A 316 1.73 -10.27 -19.91
N ALA A 317 2.06 -10.87 -18.77
CA ALA A 317 3.30 -11.57 -18.56
C ALA A 317 3.15 -12.65 -17.48
N GLN A 318 2.53 -13.78 -17.85
CA GLN A 318 2.52 -15.02 -17.02
C GLN A 318 3.94 -15.59 -16.79
N ILE A 319 4.95 -15.08 -17.51
CA ILE A 319 6.38 -15.43 -17.37
C ILE A 319 7.13 -14.36 -16.52
N SER A 320 6.41 -13.45 -15.86
CA SER A 320 7.06 -12.36 -15.12
C SER A 320 7.43 -12.72 -13.70
N TYR A 321 8.66 -12.34 -13.38
CA TYR A 321 9.33 -12.51 -12.11
C TYR A 321 8.97 -11.37 -11.19
N ARG A 322 8.08 -11.62 -10.23
CA ARG A 322 7.67 -10.56 -9.32
C ARG A 322 7.43 -11.03 -7.91
N THR A 323 8.10 -10.36 -6.98
CA THR A 323 7.77 -10.43 -5.57
C THR A 323 6.48 -9.64 -5.27
N LEU A 324 5.39 -10.36 -5.03
CA LEU A 324 4.19 -9.90 -4.36
C LEU A 324 4.46 -9.94 -2.85
N GLY A 325 4.48 -8.78 -2.20
CA GLY A 325 4.43 -8.71 -0.73
C GLY A 325 3.00 -8.45 -0.29
N ALA A 326 2.56 -9.06 0.80
CA ALA A 326 1.37 -8.60 1.50
C ALA A 326 1.60 -7.13 1.81
N SER A 327 0.78 -6.25 1.23
CA SER A 327 0.87 -4.81 1.46
C SER A 327 0.59 -4.55 2.94
N MET A 328 1.62 -4.64 3.77
CA MET A 328 1.67 -3.98 5.06
C MET A 328 1.79 -2.49 4.75
N LYS A 329 0.69 -1.87 4.33
CA LYS A 329 0.47 -0.49 4.73
C LYS A 329 0.45 -0.58 6.24
N ALA A 330 1.58 -0.24 6.87
CA ALA A 330 1.61 0.01 8.30
C ALA A 330 0.37 0.87 8.54
N LYS A 331 -0.60 0.35 9.30
CA LYS A 331 -1.85 1.05 9.56
C LYS A 331 -1.40 2.38 10.16
N GLN A 332 -1.46 3.44 9.37
CA GLN A 332 -0.75 4.66 9.70
C GLN A 332 -1.36 5.13 11.01
N ARG A 333 -0.61 5.01 12.11
CA ARG A 333 -1.11 5.40 13.42
C ARG A 333 -1.30 6.91 13.35
N THR A 334 -2.56 7.32 13.41
CA THR A 334 -2.91 8.73 13.53
C THR A 334 -3.28 8.98 14.98
N LEU A 335 -2.90 10.14 15.49
CA LEU A 335 -3.29 10.57 16.84
C LEU A 335 -4.81 10.44 17.05
N GLY A 336 -5.61 10.84 16.04
CA GLY A 336 -7.06 10.70 16.07
C GLY A 336 -7.52 9.23 16.17
N GLY A 337 -6.90 8.32 15.42
CA GLY A 337 -7.22 6.89 15.49
C GLY A 337 -6.85 6.25 16.83
N ASP A 338 -5.73 6.66 17.42
CA ASP A 338 -5.31 6.20 18.74
C ASP A 338 -6.26 6.72 19.84
N ILE A 339 -6.69 7.99 19.77
CA ILE A 339 -7.70 8.57 20.68
C ILE A 339 -9.05 7.86 20.53
N ALA A 340 -9.54 7.67 19.29
CA ALA A 340 -10.78 6.94 19.04
C ALA A 340 -10.75 5.51 19.62
N ASN A 341 -9.61 4.82 19.56
CA ASN A 341 -9.48 3.48 20.12
C ASN A 341 -9.60 3.44 21.66
N LEU A 342 -9.31 4.54 22.38
CA LEU A 342 -9.56 4.65 23.82
C LEU A 342 -11.06 4.60 24.14
N TRP A 343 -11.91 5.14 23.26
CA TRP A 343 -13.37 5.03 23.42
C TRP A 343 -13.84 3.57 23.35
N ARG A 344 -13.21 2.74 22.51
CA ARG A 344 -13.56 1.32 22.34
C ARG A 344 -13.03 0.45 23.48
N THR A 345 -11.77 0.65 23.87
CA THR A 345 -11.09 -0.19 24.86
C THR A 345 -11.49 0.15 26.29
N LYS A 346 -11.83 1.42 26.55
CA LYS A 346 -12.15 1.95 27.90
C LYS A 346 -11.04 1.73 28.95
N GLU A 347 -9.83 1.37 28.52
CA GLU A 347 -8.67 1.15 29.38
C GLU A 347 -8.24 2.44 30.06
N ASN A 348 -8.02 2.39 31.38
CA ASN A 348 -7.65 3.55 32.19
C ASN A 348 -8.71 4.68 32.20
N SER A 349 -9.98 4.36 31.96
CA SER A 349 -11.07 5.30 32.22
C SER A 349 -11.12 5.66 33.71
N ASP A 350 -11.23 6.96 34.00
CA ASP A 350 -11.08 7.56 35.34
C ASP A 350 -12.30 8.40 35.75
N ILE A 351 -13.36 8.37 34.94
CA ILE A 351 -14.64 9.04 35.18
C ILE A 351 -15.81 8.20 34.64
N THR A 352 -16.94 8.24 35.36
CA THR A 352 -18.19 7.56 34.99
C THR A 352 -19.34 8.56 35.00
N PHE A 353 -20.13 8.59 33.94
CA PHE A 353 -21.37 9.34 33.87
C PHE A 353 -22.57 8.42 33.98
N THR A 354 -23.57 8.81 34.76
CA THR A 354 -24.84 8.08 34.88
C THR A 354 -25.95 8.91 34.24
N VAL A 355 -26.55 8.38 33.17
CA VAL A 355 -27.59 9.02 32.37
C VAL A 355 -28.75 8.03 32.19
N GLU A 356 -29.96 8.39 32.60
CA GLU A 356 -31.13 7.48 32.58
C GLU A 356 -30.87 6.13 33.28
N GLY A 357 -30.05 6.13 34.34
CA GLY A 357 -29.65 4.92 35.06
C GLY A 357 -28.65 4.01 34.34
N LYS A 358 -28.15 4.42 33.17
CA LYS A 358 -27.09 3.75 32.42
C LYS A 358 -25.75 4.47 32.61
N THR A 359 -24.67 3.72 32.64
CA THR A 359 -23.32 4.24 32.91
C THR A 359 -22.48 4.37 31.63
N ILE A 360 -21.73 5.45 31.49
CA ILE A 360 -20.75 5.68 30.41
C ILE A 360 -19.41 6.02 31.04
N THR A 361 -18.38 5.22 30.77
CA THR A 361 -17.01 5.50 31.21
C THR A 361 -16.23 6.30 30.15
N ALA A 362 -15.40 7.24 30.62
CA ALA A 362 -14.60 8.12 29.79
C ALA A 362 -13.27 8.49 30.48
N HIS A 363 -12.49 9.39 29.86
CA HIS A 363 -11.16 9.78 30.31
C HIS A 363 -11.12 11.29 30.56
N LYS A 364 -10.92 11.73 31.81
CA LYS A 364 -10.89 13.16 32.22
C LYS A 364 -9.96 13.98 31.36
N PHE A 365 -8.77 13.47 31.06
CA PHE A 365 -7.79 14.19 30.23
C PHE A 365 -8.31 14.48 28.83
N ILE A 366 -8.93 13.50 28.16
CA ILE A 366 -9.48 13.70 26.81
C ILE A 366 -10.63 14.71 26.85
N LEU A 367 -11.54 14.59 27.82
CA LEU A 367 -12.69 15.51 27.95
C LEU A 367 -12.24 16.95 28.22
N THR A 368 -11.35 17.15 29.19
CA THR A 368 -10.87 18.49 29.58
C THR A 368 -9.99 19.14 28.51
N CYS A 369 -9.25 18.37 27.71
CA CYS A 369 -8.47 18.91 26.60
C CYS A 369 -9.34 19.33 25.41
N ARG A 370 -10.49 18.69 25.21
CA ARG A 370 -11.28 18.81 23.98
C ARG A 370 -12.63 19.49 24.15
N SER A 371 -13.00 19.82 25.38
CA SER A 371 -14.26 20.50 25.70
C SER A 371 -14.04 21.48 26.86
N GLU A 372 -14.33 22.75 26.62
CA GLU A 372 -14.27 23.78 27.66
C GLU A 372 -15.34 23.55 28.74
N TYR A 373 -16.50 22.99 28.36
CA TYR A 373 -17.55 22.63 29.31
C TYR A 373 -17.04 21.59 30.29
N PHE A 374 -16.49 20.47 29.80
CA PHE A 374 -15.94 19.43 30.66
C PHE A 374 -14.71 19.92 31.43
N ALA A 375 -13.88 20.80 30.86
CA ALA A 375 -12.77 21.45 31.57
C ALA A 375 -13.26 22.26 32.79
N LYS A 376 -14.30 23.08 32.61
CA LYS A 376 -14.90 23.87 33.71
C LYS A 376 -15.58 22.98 34.73
N MET A 377 -16.38 22.02 34.28
CA MET A 377 -17.10 21.07 35.13
C MET A 377 -16.13 20.27 36.02
N LEU A 378 -15.01 19.81 35.47
CA LEU A 378 -14.03 18.97 36.16
C LEU A 378 -12.92 19.77 36.87
N SER A 379 -12.88 21.10 36.74
CA SER A 379 -11.81 21.95 37.28
C SER A 379 -11.62 21.81 38.80
N ASN A 380 -12.69 21.50 39.55
CA ASN A 380 -12.66 21.34 41.01
C ASN A 380 -12.66 19.87 41.47
N GLU A 381 -12.70 18.89 40.55
CA GLU A 381 -12.83 17.46 40.84
C GLU A 381 -11.51 16.68 40.77
N TRP A 382 -10.37 17.37 40.77
CA TRP A 382 -9.04 16.75 40.81
C TRP A 382 -8.66 16.13 42.17
N LYS A 383 -9.63 15.91 43.05
CA LYS A 383 -9.40 15.20 44.32
C LYS A 383 -9.23 13.71 44.05
N GLU A 384 -8.05 13.22 44.41
CA GLU A 384 -7.60 11.83 44.30
C GLU A 384 -8.62 10.85 44.91
N GLY A 385 -9.27 10.07 44.05
CA GLY A 385 -10.16 8.98 44.43
C GLY A 385 -10.72 8.28 43.19
N ASN A 386 -10.60 6.95 43.15
CA ASN A 386 -11.12 6.11 42.08
C ASN A 386 -12.61 6.40 41.83
N GLY A 387 -12.92 6.80 40.59
CA GLY A 387 -14.29 6.88 40.06
C GLY A 387 -15.12 8.03 40.61
N SER A 388 -14.90 9.25 40.09
CA SER A 388 -15.90 10.31 40.21
C SER A 388 -17.10 9.95 39.33
N GLU A 389 -18.22 9.61 39.97
CA GLU A 389 -19.50 9.37 39.29
C GLU A 389 -20.28 10.69 39.19
N ILE A 390 -20.68 11.05 37.97
CA ILE A 390 -21.44 12.28 37.68
C ILE A 390 -22.79 11.91 37.10
N VAL A 391 -23.86 12.38 37.73
CA VAL A 391 -25.24 12.13 37.26
C VAL A 391 -25.67 13.24 36.30
N ILE A 392 -26.13 12.86 35.11
CA ILE A 392 -26.66 13.77 34.10
C ILE A 392 -28.18 13.55 33.98
N ASN A 393 -28.96 14.61 34.23
CA ASN A 393 -30.41 14.54 34.26
C ASN A 393 -31.11 15.28 33.10
N ASP A 394 -30.42 16.24 32.46
CA ASP A 394 -31.05 17.16 31.50
C ASP A 394 -31.00 16.67 30.05
N THR A 395 -30.66 15.40 29.82
CA THR A 395 -30.60 14.79 28.48
C THR A 395 -30.76 13.29 28.55
N VAL A 396 -31.02 12.67 27.41
CA VAL A 396 -31.14 11.21 27.26
C VAL A 396 -29.79 10.56 27.01
N TYR A 397 -29.68 9.28 27.33
CA TYR A 397 -28.43 8.53 27.22
C TYR A 397 -27.80 8.62 25.82
N ALA A 398 -28.61 8.44 24.76
CA ALA A 398 -28.11 8.41 23.39
C ALA A 398 -27.45 9.73 22.97
N VAL A 399 -28.04 10.86 23.37
CA VAL A 399 -27.58 12.21 23.01
C VAL A 399 -26.32 12.58 23.80
N PHE A 400 -26.29 12.25 25.11
CA PHE A 400 -25.08 12.45 25.91
C PHE A 400 -23.93 11.54 25.47
N GLU A 401 -24.21 10.29 25.12
CA GLU A 401 -23.20 9.41 24.56
C GLU A 401 -22.65 9.95 23.23
N ALA A 402 -23.50 10.58 22.41
CA ALA A 402 -23.08 11.17 21.14
C ALA A 402 -22.16 12.39 21.30
N ILE A 403 -22.36 13.23 22.32
CA ILE A 403 -21.42 14.35 22.58
C ILE A 403 -20.04 13.83 23.01
N LEU A 404 -20.01 12.78 23.86
CA LEU A 404 -18.77 12.12 24.24
C LEU A 404 -18.13 11.44 23.04
N PHE A 405 -18.91 10.72 22.23
CA PHE A 405 -18.42 10.07 21.02
C PHE A 405 -17.73 11.07 20.08
N TYR A 406 -18.35 12.24 19.85
CA TYR A 406 -17.76 13.30 19.04
C TYR A 406 -16.42 13.78 19.60
N ILE A 407 -16.29 13.94 20.91
CA ILE A 407 -15.02 14.33 21.54
C ILE A 407 -13.88 13.36 21.20
N TYR A 408 -14.16 12.06 21.06
CA TYR A 408 -13.17 11.04 20.72
C TYR A 408 -12.92 10.86 19.22
N HIS A 409 -13.91 11.16 18.36
CA HIS A 409 -13.88 10.79 16.93
C HIS A 409 -13.93 11.99 15.98
N GLU A 410 -14.28 13.18 16.46
CA GLU A 410 -14.56 14.39 15.66
C GLU A 410 -15.68 14.18 14.61
N GLU A 411 -16.58 13.23 14.86
CA GLU A 411 -17.68 12.89 13.95
C GLU A 411 -19.01 12.75 14.70
N VAL A 412 -20.11 13.07 14.03
CA VAL A 412 -21.47 12.92 14.59
C VAL A 412 -21.87 11.45 14.51
N LYS A 413 -22.26 10.87 15.65
CA LYS A 413 -22.59 9.45 15.81
C LYS A 413 -23.81 8.98 15.00
N PHE A 414 -24.81 9.84 14.88
CA PHE A 414 -26.13 9.47 14.36
C PHE A 414 -26.18 9.40 12.83
N ALA A 415 -26.99 8.50 12.30
CA ALA A 415 -27.30 8.44 10.87
C ALA A 415 -28.17 9.64 10.46
N LYS A 416 -28.14 9.99 9.17
CA LYS A 416 -28.78 11.21 8.64
C LYS A 416 -30.32 11.21 8.78
N ASP A 417 -30.92 10.03 8.88
CA ASP A 417 -32.35 9.81 9.08
C ASP A 417 -32.77 9.88 10.56
N GLU A 418 -31.82 9.85 11.50
CA GLU A 418 -32.07 10.07 12.93
C GLU A 418 -32.12 11.58 13.27
N TYR A 419 -32.92 12.34 12.53
CA TYR A 419 -32.93 13.81 12.61
C TYR A 419 -33.37 14.35 13.98
N GLU A 420 -34.19 13.61 14.74
CA GLU A 420 -34.57 13.98 16.11
C GLU A 420 -33.35 13.93 17.04
N ASN A 421 -32.58 12.83 17.00
CA ASN A 421 -31.36 12.66 17.78
C ASN A 421 -30.28 13.68 17.39
N ILE A 422 -30.12 13.98 16.09
CA ILE A 422 -29.18 15.01 15.61
C ILE A 422 -29.61 16.39 16.11
N PHE A 423 -30.90 16.68 16.11
CA PHE A 423 -31.43 17.95 16.61
C PHE A 423 -31.25 18.08 18.13
N ASP A 424 -31.49 17.02 18.89
CA ASP A 424 -31.24 17.02 20.34
C ASP A 424 -29.75 17.14 20.68
N LEU A 425 -28.87 16.52 19.90
CA LEU A 425 -27.41 16.72 20.01
C LEU A 425 -27.02 18.17 19.71
N MET A 426 -27.64 18.81 18.70
CA MET A 426 -27.40 20.22 18.40
C MET A 426 -27.75 21.12 19.59
N LYS A 427 -28.90 20.88 20.25
CA LYS A 427 -29.31 21.61 21.46
C LYS A 427 -28.36 21.38 22.63
N LEU A 428 -27.95 20.13 22.86
CA LEU A 428 -27.03 19.79 23.94
C LEU A 428 -25.65 20.42 23.70
N ALA A 429 -25.17 20.40 22.46
CA ALA A 429 -23.94 21.07 22.08
C ALA A 429 -24.01 22.59 22.33
N ASP A 430 -25.15 23.23 22.03
CA ASP A 430 -25.34 24.65 22.35
C ASP A 430 -25.30 24.93 23.86
N SER A 431 -26.01 24.12 24.67
CA SER A 431 -26.00 24.28 26.13
C SER A 431 -24.62 24.03 26.75
N TYR A 432 -23.80 23.18 26.13
CA TYR A 432 -22.42 22.92 26.52
C TYR A 432 -21.42 23.88 25.86
N CYS A 433 -21.90 24.88 25.10
CA CYS A 433 -21.06 25.83 24.36
C CYS A 433 -20.09 25.17 23.35
N GLU A 434 -20.43 23.98 22.85
CA GLU A 434 -19.68 23.23 21.84
C GLU A 434 -20.08 23.68 20.43
N ILE A 435 -19.52 24.82 20.01
CA ILE A 435 -19.91 25.52 18.77
C ILE A 435 -19.68 24.66 17.52
N THR A 436 -18.60 23.88 17.48
CA THR A 436 -18.24 23.03 16.33
C THR A 436 -19.26 21.90 16.13
N ILE A 437 -19.62 21.19 17.20
CA ILE A 437 -20.62 20.11 17.17
C ILE A 437 -21.97 20.67 16.74
N ARG A 438 -22.39 21.78 17.35
CA ARG A 438 -23.64 22.46 17.00
C ARG A 438 -23.72 22.81 15.51
N GLN A 439 -22.67 23.42 14.96
CA GLN A 439 -22.62 23.80 13.55
C GLN A 439 -22.63 22.58 12.61
N GLU A 440 -21.94 21.50 12.95
CA GLU A 440 -21.95 20.28 12.14
C GLU A 440 -23.32 19.61 12.14
N CYS A 441 -23.99 19.52 13.31
CA CYS A 441 -25.38 19.04 13.39
C CYS A 441 -26.31 19.89 12.52
N GLU A 442 -26.23 21.22 12.62
CA GLU A 442 -27.06 22.15 11.82
C GLU A 442 -26.85 21.93 10.31
N LYS A 443 -25.59 21.78 9.86
CA LYS A 443 -25.28 21.48 8.45
C LYS A 443 -25.86 20.15 8.00
N ILE A 444 -25.81 19.11 8.84
CA ILE A 444 -26.38 17.81 8.52
C ILE A 444 -27.90 17.92 8.35
N LEU A 445 -28.58 18.61 9.27
CA LEU A 445 -30.03 18.82 9.20
C LEU A 445 -30.43 19.61 7.95
N ILE A 446 -29.73 20.72 7.65
CA ILE A 446 -29.94 21.54 6.44
C ILE A 446 -29.81 20.72 5.16
N ARG A 447 -28.81 19.83 5.07
CA ARG A 447 -28.57 19.01 3.87
C ARG A 447 -29.59 17.89 3.68
N ASN A 448 -30.30 17.49 4.74
CA ASN A 448 -31.21 16.34 4.73
C ASN A 448 -32.67 16.73 5.04
N VAL A 449 -33.06 17.98 4.73
CA VAL A 449 -34.46 18.39 4.80
C VAL A 449 -35.28 17.59 3.79
N SER A 450 -36.37 16.99 4.26
CA SER A 450 -37.28 16.16 3.49
C SER A 450 -38.74 16.50 3.82
N LYS A 451 -39.70 15.91 3.10
CA LYS A 451 -41.13 16.16 3.37
C LYS A 451 -41.55 15.59 4.73
N GLU A 452 -40.89 14.51 5.14
CA GLU A 452 -41.18 13.76 6.34
C GLU A 452 -40.70 14.49 7.60
N ASN A 453 -39.57 15.23 7.53
CA ASN A 453 -38.98 15.90 8.69
C ASN A 453 -39.18 17.42 8.73
N ALA A 454 -39.63 18.07 7.63
CA ALA A 454 -39.67 19.52 7.53
C ALA A 454 -40.50 20.20 8.65
N PHE A 455 -41.67 19.64 8.99
CA PHE A 455 -42.52 20.21 10.05
C PHE A 455 -41.89 20.07 11.44
N PHE A 456 -41.25 18.93 11.71
CA PHE A 456 -40.49 18.76 12.95
C PHE A 456 -39.34 19.76 13.04
N LEU A 457 -38.56 19.91 11.97
CA LEU A 457 -37.38 20.77 11.98
C LEU A 457 -37.74 22.25 12.10
N VAL A 458 -38.77 22.74 11.40
CA VAL A 458 -39.16 24.17 11.49
C VAL A 458 -39.67 24.51 12.90
N ARG A 459 -40.48 23.62 13.48
CA ARG A 459 -41.05 23.80 14.82
C ARG A 459 -39.97 23.91 15.89
N ASN A 460 -38.97 23.05 15.80
CA ASN A 460 -37.93 22.98 16.81
C ASN A 460 -36.79 23.99 16.54
N ALA A 461 -36.45 24.30 15.29
CA ALA A 461 -35.42 25.28 14.96
C ALA A 461 -35.75 26.68 15.49
N ALA A 462 -37.02 27.07 15.48
CA ALA A 462 -37.49 28.32 16.07
C ALA A 462 -37.20 28.37 17.58
N LEU A 463 -37.54 27.30 18.31
CA LEU A 463 -37.32 27.17 19.76
C LEU A 463 -35.82 27.15 20.13
N ALA A 464 -34.97 26.61 19.26
CA ALA A 464 -33.53 26.49 19.47
C ALA A 464 -32.72 27.68 18.93
N ASN A 465 -33.37 28.75 18.46
CA ASN A 465 -32.73 29.91 17.84
C ASN A 465 -31.77 29.55 16.68
N ALA A 466 -32.06 28.47 15.95
CA ALA A 466 -31.26 27.98 14.83
C ALA A 466 -31.71 28.64 13.53
N SER A 467 -31.34 29.91 13.33
CA SER A 467 -31.88 30.77 12.27
C SER A 467 -31.58 30.29 10.84
N ASP A 468 -30.45 29.65 10.61
CA ASP A 468 -30.07 29.17 9.27
C ASP A 468 -30.84 27.91 8.89
N LEU A 469 -30.99 26.97 9.84
CA LEU A 469 -31.88 25.83 9.69
C LEU A 469 -33.33 26.26 9.49
N GLU A 470 -33.84 27.14 10.35
CA GLU A 470 -35.21 27.68 10.26
C GLU A 470 -35.49 28.25 8.86
N ARG A 471 -34.64 29.18 8.39
CA ARG A 471 -34.79 29.80 7.07
C ARG A 471 -34.81 28.77 5.94
N THR A 472 -33.94 27.77 6.02
CA THR A 472 -33.81 26.76 4.96
C THR A 472 -35.03 25.84 4.93
N VAL A 473 -35.52 25.42 6.09
CA VAL A 473 -36.69 24.54 6.19
C VAL A 473 -37.96 25.27 5.76
N VAL A 474 -38.15 26.53 6.17
CA VAL A 474 -39.29 27.37 5.72
C VAL A 474 -39.29 27.49 4.20
N LYS A 475 -38.13 27.82 3.61
CA LYS A 475 -38.01 27.90 2.14
C LYS A 475 -38.39 26.58 1.47
N PHE A 476 -37.92 25.45 1.99
CA PHE A 476 -38.25 24.12 1.46
C PHE A 476 -39.76 23.82 1.53
N ILE A 477 -40.40 24.12 2.66
CA ILE A 477 -41.85 23.94 2.87
C ILE A 477 -42.65 24.72 1.81
N LEU A 478 -42.29 25.98 1.57
CA LEU A 478 -42.95 26.84 0.60
C LEU A 478 -42.72 26.37 -0.84
N GLU A 479 -41.48 26.04 -1.22
CA GLU A 479 -41.14 25.58 -2.58
C GLU A 479 -41.79 24.24 -2.93
N LYS A 480 -41.95 23.35 -1.96
CA LYS A 480 -42.60 22.04 -2.15
C LYS A 480 -44.12 22.08 -1.97
N GLY A 481 -44.69 23.24 -1.64
CA GLY A 481 -46.13 23.41 -1.45
C GLY A 481 -46.70 22.52 -0.35
N LEU A 482 -45.94 22.28 0.73
CA LEU A 482 -46.36 21.40 1.82
C LEU A 482 -47.46 22.01 2.69
N LEU A 483 -47.65 23.34 2.60
CA LEU A 483 -48.71 24.07 3.27
C LEU A 483 -49.80 24.48 2.27
N SER A 484 -51.07 24.24 2.63
CA SER A 484 -52.22 24.74 1.87
C SER A 484 -52.61 26.12 2.39
N ALA A 485 -52.66 27.12 1.49
CA ALA A 485 -53.14 28.47 1.82
C ALA A 485 -54.62 28.54 2.25
N ARG A 486 -55.33 27.41 2.21
CA ARG A 486 -56.73 27.28 2.66
C ARG A 486 -56.88 26.58 4.02
N SER A 487 -55.78 26.11 4.63
CA SER A 487 -55.84 25.47 5.94
C SER A 487 -56.15 26.50 7.04
N PRO A 488 -57.03 26.19 8.01
CA PRO A 488 -57.33 27.06 9.14
C PRO A 488 -56.05 27.39 9.95
N PRO A 489 -55.93 28.61 10.52
CA PRO A 489 -54.74 29.04 11.26
C PRO A 489 -54.30 28.10 12.38
N GLN A 490 -55.25 27.47 13.07
CA GLN A 490 -54.95 26.51 14.13
C GLN A 490 -54.21 25.28 13.61
N GLU A 491 -54.60 24.75 12.45
CA GLU A 491 -53.95 23.59 11.83
C GLU A 491 -52.51 23.92 11.40
N LEU A 492 -52.27 25.15 10.93
CA LEU A 492 -50.93 25.63 10.61
C LEU A 492 -50.07 25.76 11.88
N ILE A 493 -50.61 26.32 12.96
CA ILE A 493 -49.92 26.42 14.25
C ILE A 493 -49.58 25.04 14.81
N ASP A 494 -50.50 24.07 14.70
CA ASP A 494 -50.27 22.71 15.18
C ASP A 494 -49.15 22.00 14.38
N LEU A 495 -49.02 22.33 13.09
CA LEU A 495 -47.98 21.79 12.19
C LEU A 495 -46.59 22.42 12.41
N VAL A 496 -46.51 23.75 12.41
CA VAL A 496 -45.21 24.46 12.44
C VAL A 496 -44.84 25.00 13.82
N GLY A 497 -45.76 25.01 14.79
CA GLY A 497 -45.59 25.65 16.09
C GLY A 497 -45.89 27.16 16.06
N MET A 498 -46.31 27.70 17.21
CA MET A 498 -46.72 29.10 17.33
C MET A 498 -45.59 30.09 16.99
N GLU A 499 -44.35 29.81 17.41
CA GLU A 499 -43.22 30.70 17.16
C GLU A 499 -42.87 30.79 15.68
N ALA A 500 -42.82 29.65 14.98
CA ALA A 500 -42.55 29.61 13.55
C ALA A 500 -43.73 30.15 12.72
N PHE A 501 -44.96 30.05 13.21
CA PHE A 501 -46.14 30.62 12.54
C PHE A 501 -46.18 32.16 12.61
N GLN A 502 -45.66 32.76 13.68
CA GLN A 502 -45.61 34.21 13.85
C GLN A 502 -44.54 34.90 12.99
N LYS A 503 -43.45 34.18 12.69
CA LYS A 503 -42.38 34.62 11.81
C LYS A 503 -42.78 34.44 10.34
#